data_AF-A0A1E7QL27-F1
#
_entry.id   AF-A0A1E7QL27-F1
#
_cell.length_a   1.000
_cell.length_b   1.000
_cell.length_c   1.000
_cell.angle_alpha   90.00
_cell.angle_beta   90.00
_cell.angle_gamma   90.00
#
_symmetry.space_group_name_H-M   'P 1'
#
loop_
_entity.id
_entity.type
_entity.pdbx_description
1 polymer ?
#
loop_
_entity_poly.entity_id
_entity_poly.type
_entity_poly.pdbx_seq_one_letter_code
_entity_poly.pdbx_strand_id
1 'polypeptide(L)'
;MSPKVNNTDKACYEGIKRVEKLTPCALYHGIHIEVCNLCFATPNRLKFLKSERAETKHIVNIISNLAMINYCIGFTLISGNKKLLKYIKQPLLLGRC
;
A
#
# COMPACT_ATOMS: atom_id res chain seq x y z
N MET A 1 -23.25 -18.38 20.22
CA MET A 1 -22.36 -18.23 19.05
C MET A 1 -22.73 -16.93 18.35
N SER A 2 -22.24 -15.81 18.86
CA SER A 2 -22.63 -14.47 18.37
C SER A 2 -21.77 -14.11 17.15
N PRO A 3 -22.34 -13.57 16.06
CA PRO A 3 -21.55 -13.12 14.93
C PRO A 3 -20.81 -11.85 15.36
N LYS A 4 -19.47 -11.90 15.39
CA LYS A 4 -18.65 -10.71 15.60
C LYS A 4 -18.89 -9.79 14.39
N VAL A 5 -19.68 -8.74 14.60
CA VAL A 5 -19.84 -7.64 13.65
C VAL A 5 -18.53 -6.86 13.69
N ASN A 6 -17.62 -7.23 12.79
CA ASN A 6 -16.39 -6.48 12.58
C ASN A 6 -16.80 -5.25 11.78
N ASN A 7 -17.09 -4.15 12.49
CA ASN A 7 -17.43 -2.87 11.88
C ASN A 7 -16.17 -2.33 11.18
N THR A 8 -16.02 -2.72 9.93
CA THR A 8 -14.91 -2.31 9.08
C THR A 8 -15.49 -1.46 7.96
N ASP A 9 -15.03 -0.22 7.92
CA ASP A 9 -15.70 0.90 7.26
C ASP A 9 -14.96 1.25 5.96
N LYS A 10 -15.60 1.08 4.79
CA LYS A 10 -15.04 1.51 3.50
C LYS A 10 -15.37 2.98 3.25
N ALA A 11 -14.35 3.77 2.90
CA ALA A 11 -14.50 5.17 2.50
C ALA A 11 -13.91 5.39 1.11
N CYS A 12 -14.72 5.87 0.18
CA CYS A 12 -14.28 6.25 -1.17
C CYS A 12 -14.09 7.77 -1.26
N TYR A 13 -12.96 8.19 -1.82
CA TYR A 13 -12.61 9.61 -2.01
C TYR A 13 -12.35 9.89 -3.48
N GLU A 14 -12.86 11.03 -3.96
CA GLU A 14 -12.58 11.57 -5.30
C GLU A 14 -12.05 13.00 -5.10
N GLY A 15 -10.75 13.19 -5.36
CA GLY A 15 -10.07 14.42 -4.98
C GLY A 15 -9.99 14.63 -3.46
N ILE A 16 -10.42 15.80 -2.97
CA ILE A 16 -10.45 16.13 -1.52
C ILE A 16 -11.80 15.72 -0.91
N LYS A 17 -12.80 15.38 -1.72
CA LYS A 17 -14.17 15.11 -1.27
C LYS A 17 -14.38 13.62 -1.05
N ARG A 18 -14.99 13.29 0.09
CA ARG A 18 -15.53 11.96 0.35
C ARG A 18 -16.82 11.77 -0.46
N VAL A 19 -16.85 10.75 -1.31
CA VAL A 19 -17.96 10.56 -2.27
C VAL A 19 -19.02 9.62 -1.73
N GLU A 20 -18.62 8.63 -0.92
CA GLU A 20 -19.53 7.58 -0.45
C GLU A 20 -19.66 7.55 1.07
N LYS A 21 -20.87 7.18 1.52
CA LYS A 21 -21.18 6.89 2.92
C LYS A 21 -20.43 5.61 3.32
N LEU A 22 -20.06 5.53 4.60
CA LEU A 22 -19.41 4.35 5.14
C LEU A 22 -20.23 3.10 4.87
N THR A 23 -19.64 2.19 4.08
CA THR A 23 -20.25 0.90 3.78
C THR A 23 -19.44 -0.18 4.49
N PRO A 24 -20.09 -1.10 5.22
CA PRO A 24 -19.38 -2.18 5.88
C PRO A 24 -18.68 -3.05 4.83
N CYS A 25 -17.37 -3.25 5.00
CA CYS A 25 -16.53 -4.02 4.11
C CYS A 25 -15.82 -5.11 4.90
N ALA A 26 -15.96 -6.38 4.51
CA ALA A 26 -15.34 -7.48 5.22
C ALA A 26 -13.81 -7.45 5.02
N LEU A 27 -13.09 -6.83 5.95
CA LEU A 27 -11.63 -6.89 6.05
C LEU A 27 -11.24 -7.66 7.31
N TYR A 28 -10.34 -8.63 7.16
CA TYR A 28 -9.64 -9.22 8.29
C TYR A 28 -8.60 -8.21 8.79
N HIS A 29 -8.44 -8.10 10.12
CA HIS A 29 -7.63 -7.12 10.85
C HIS A 29 -6.54 -6.41 10.03
N GLY A 30 -6.66 -5.08 9.88
CA GLY A 30 -5.72 -4.27 9.11
C GLY A 30 -6.41 -3.13 8.37
N ILE A 31 -5.66 -2.49 7.47
CA ILE A 31 -6.15 -1.39 6.63
C ILE A 31 -5.81 -1.74 5.18
N HIS A 32 -6.79 -1.60 4.30
CA HIS A 32 -6.61 -1.72 2.85
C HIS A 32 -6.87 -0.37 2.19
N ILE A 33 -5.93 0.08 1.37
CA ILE A 33 -6.03 1.35 0.66
C ILE A 33 -5.86 1.05 -0.84
N GLU A 34 -6.88 1.40 -1.61
CA GLU A 34 -6.85 1.34 -3.08
C GLU A 34 -6.81 2.76 -3.62
N VAL A 35 -5.87 3.04 -4.53
CA VAL A 35 -5.76 4.33 -5.20
C VAL A 35 -5.88 4.09 -6.70
N CYS A 36 -6.92 4.62 -7.33
CA CYS A 36 -7.15 4.55 -8.77
C CYS A 36 -7.05 5.95 -9.39
N ASN A 37 -6.65 6.03 -10.67
CA ASN A 37 -6.62 7.26 -11.46
C ASN A 37 -5.82 8.41 -10.80
N LEU A 38 -4.61 8.09 -10.31
CA LEU A 38 -3.71 9.08 -9.73
C LEU A 38 -3.44 10.21 -10.74
N CYS A 39 -3.62 11.46 -10.32
CA CYS A 39 -3.44 12.69 -11.11
C CYS A 39 -4.48 12.99 -12.21
N PHE A 40 -5.63 12.31 -12.26
CA PHE A 40 -6.69 12.62 -13.24
C PHE A 40 -7.20 14.07 -13.17
N ALA A 41 -7.42 14.58 -11.96
CA ALA A 41 -7.95 15.94 -11.75
C ALA A 41 -6.91 17.07 -11.96
N THR A 42 -5.63 16.73 -12.18
CA THR A 42 -4.54 17.71 -12.28
C THR A 42 -3.72 17.50 -13.56
N PRO A 43 -4.15 18.05 -14.72
CA PRO A 43 -3.57 17.77 -16.03
C PRO A 43 -2.10 18.22 -16.14
N ASN A 44 -1.70 19.26 -15.39
CA ASN A 44 -0.30 19.70 -15.40
C ASN A 44 0.61 18.68 -14.70
N ARG A 45 0.15 18.01 -13.63
CA ARG A 45 0.91 16.96 -12.92
C ARG A 45 1.02 15.66 -13.71
N LEU A 46 0.04 15.37 -14.56
CA LEU A 46 0.06 14.22 -15.46
C LEU A 46 1.25 14.29 -16.44
N LYS A 47 1.65 15.51 -16.86
CA LYS A 47 2.83 15.73 -17.72
C LYS A 47 4.18 15.50 -17.02
N PHE A 48 4.20 15.45 -15.69
CA PHE A 48 5.42 15.18 -14.91
C PHE A 48 5.59 13.70 -14.57
N LEU A 49 4.57 12.86 -14.81
CA LEU A 49 4.72 11.42 -14.68
C LEU A 49 5.76 10.94 -15.67
N LYS A 50 6.78 10.25 -15.17
CA LYS A 50 7.80 9.63 -16.03
C LYS A 50 7.25 8.35 -16.62
N SER A 51 8.09 7.61 -17.34
CA SER A 51 7.73 6.28 -17.83
C SER A 51 7.36 5.34 -16.68
N GLU A 52 6.45 4.40 -16.93
CA GLU A 52 6.01 3.40 -15.95
C GLU A 52 7.18 2.69 -15.26
N ARG A 53 8.25 2.39 -16.02
CA ARG A 53 9.48 1.78 -15.51
C ARG A 53 10.22 2.68 -14.51
N ALA A 54 10.28 3.99 -14.78
CA ALA A 54 10.92 4.96 -13.89
C ALA A 54 10.14 5.12 -12.59
N GLU A 55 8.81 5.21 -12.66
CA GLU A 55 7.93 5.28 -11.49
C GLU A 55 8.03 4.01 -10.64
N THR A 56 7.98 2.84 -11.28
CA THR A 56 8.17 1.55 -10.60
C THR A 56 9.50 1.49 -9.86
N LYS A 57 10.59 1.98 -10.48
CA LYS A 57 11.91 2.05 -9.84
C LYS A 57 11.92 2.99 -8.63
N HIS A 58 11.21 4.12 -8.70
CA HIS A 58 11.06 5.01 -7.55
C HIS A 58 10.30 4.34 -6.40
N ILE A 59 9.21 3.62 -6.69
CA ILE A 59 8.44 2.88 -5.69
C ILE A 59 9.32 1.81 -5.01
N VAL A 60 10.08 1.05 -5.82
CA VAL A 60 11.06 0.05 -5.34
C VAL A 60 12.05 0.66 -4.36
N ASN A 61 12.63 1.81 -4.72
CA ASN A 61 13.61 2.48 -3.85
C ASN A 61 13.01 2.94 -2.52
N ILE A 62 11.79 3.49 -2.53
CA ILE A 62 11.11 3.93 -1.31
C ILE A 62 10.85 2.74 -0.38
N ILE A 63 10.31 1.64 -0.93
CA ILE A 63 10.01 0.43 -0.15
C ILE A 63 11.30 -0.20 0.39
N SER A 64 12.36 -0.25 -0.41
CA SER A 64 13.67 -0.72 0.04
C SER A 64 14.18 0.11 1.22
N ASN A 65 14.09 1.44 1.14
CA ASN A 65 14.51 2.32 2.23
C ASN A 65 13.69 2.07 3.51
N LEU A 66 12.37 1.93 3.38
CA LEU A 66 11.48 1.62 4.50
C LEU A 66 11.80 0.25 5.13
N ALA A 67 12.11 -0.76 4.30
CA ALA A 67 12.49 -2.09 4.75
C ALA A 67 13.84 -2.10 5.47
N MET A 68 14.80 -1.29 5.01
CA MET A 68 16.10 -1.12 5.68
C MET A 68 15.98 -0.45 7.04
N ILE A 69 15.02 0.46 7.23
CA ILE A 69 14.82 1.12 8.53
C ILE A 69 14.06 0.20 9.50
N ASN A 70 13.17 -0.68 8.99
CA ASN A 70 12.26 -1.48 9.80
C ASN A 70 12.46 -3.00 9.61
N TYR A 71 13.53 -3.55 10.18
CA TYR A 71 13.86 -4.98 10.06
C TYR A 71 12.81 -5.95 10.62
N CYS A 72 11.97 -5.49 11.55
CA CYS A 72 10.90 -6.31 12.13
C CYS A 72 9.65 -6.42 11.25
N ILE A 73 9.55 -5.64 10.17
CA ILE A 73 8.38 -5.57 9.28
C ILE A 73 8.73 -6.22 7.94
N GLY A 74 7.84 -7.07 7.44
CA GLY A 74 7.97 -7.67 6.11
C GLY A 74 7.28 -6.81 5.05
N PHE A 75 7.95 -6.56 3.93
CA PHE A 75 7.41 -5.80 2.81
C PHE A 75 7.34 -6.67 1.56
N THR A 76 6.25 -6.57 0.80
CA THR A 76 6.11 -7.24 -0.49
C THR A 76 5.63 -6.23 -1.52
N LEU A 77 6.32 -6.15 -2.66
CA LEU A 77 5.94 -5.31 -3.79
C LEU A 77 5.67 -6.17 -5.01
N ILE A 78 4.50 -5.99 -5.60
CA ILE A 78 4.05 -6.69 -6.81
C ILE A 78 3.65 -5.61 -7.81
N SER A 79 4.14 -5.72 -9.05
CA SER A 79 3.76 -4.84 -10.15
C SER A 79 3.27 -5.69 -11.31
N GLY A 80 2.01 -5.53 -11.70
CA GLY A 80 1.33 -6.42 -12.63
C GLY A 80 1.42 -7.88 -12.16
N ASN A 81 1.99 -8.75 -12.99
CA ASN A 81 2.19 -10.17 -12.66
C ASN A 81 3.57 -10.49 -12.05
N LYS A 82 4.44 -9.49 -11.84
CA LYS A 82 5.80 -9.73 -11.36
C LYS A 82 5.94 -9.32 -9.90
N LYS A 83 6.40 -10.26 -9.07
CA LYS A 83 6.90 -9.94 -7.72
C LYS A 83 8.25 -9.26 -7.86
N LEU A 84 8.31 -7.98 -7.50
CA LEU A 84 9.52 -7.18 -7.65
C LEU A 84 10.41 -7.29 -6.42
N LEU A 85 9.81 -7.26 -5.22
CA LEU A 85 10.53 -7.32 -3.96
C LEU A 85 9.77 -8.12 -2.92
N LYS A 86 10.52 -8.84 -2.08
CA LYS A 86 10.02 -9.50 -0.88
C LYS A 86 11.07 -9.38 0.21
N TYR A 87 10.81 -8.49 1.17
CA TYR A 87 11.57 -8.39 2.41
C TYR A 87 10.84 -9.19 3.47
N ILE A 88 11.49 -10.23 3.98
CA ILE A 88 10.96 -11.03 5.09
C ILE A 88 11.38 -10.32 6.36
N LYS A 89 10.47 -10.24 7.34
CA LYS A 89 10.84 -9.78 8.68
C LYS A 89 12.06 -10.58 9.16
N GLN A 90 13.11 -9.91 9.58
CA GLN A 90 14.22 -10.58 10.22
C GLN A 90 13.88 -10.70 11.71
N PRO A 91 13.60 -11.91 12.23
CA PRO A 91 13.66 -12.10 13.66
C PRO A 91 15.12 -11.85 14.06
N LEU A 92 15.31 -10.90 14.97
CA LEU A 92 16.57 -10.48 15.54
C LEU A 92 17.64 -11.60 15.49
N LEU A 93 18.71 -11.41 14.71
CA LEU A 93 19.87 -12.31 14.68
C LEU A 93 20.76 -12.12 15.92
N LEU A 94 20.17 -11.88 17.09
CA LEU A 94 20.86 -11.66 18.36
C LEU A 94 20.53 -12.81 19.33
N GLY A 95 20.87 -14.03 18.93
CA GLY A 95 20.61 -15.25 19.69
C GLY A 95 21.62 -16.37 19.43
N ARG A 96 22.84 -16.03 19.01
CA ARG A 96 23.99 -16.95 19.04
C ARG A 96 25.05 -16.38 19.97
N CYS A 97 24.86 -16.63 21.26
CA CYS A 97 25.90 -16.74 22.30
C CYS A 97 25.39 -17.81 23.26
#